data_AF-A0A2N5CVE2-F1
#
_entry.id   AF-A0A2N5CVE2-F1
#
_cell.length_a   1.000
_cell.length_b   1.000
_cell.length_c   1.000
_cell.angle_alpha   90.00
_cell.angle_beta   90.00
_cell.angle_gamma   90.00
#
_symmetry.space_group_name_H-M   'P 1'
#
loop_
_entity.id
_entity.type
_entity.pdbx_description
1 polymer ?
#
loop_
_entity_poly.entity_id
_entity_poly.type
_entity_poly.pdbx_seq_one_letter_code
_entity_poly.pdbx_strand_id
1 'polypeptide(L)'
;MIAALLAAIVIDGSAPPSSIAAPPAAPAATQALDPAAVKAVEAVAYDYVDGQLEGDVARVVRSLHPDLAKRAVRSRPDPDETLGLRRMNRDELAGLTRQGALKTPREQWDRSVRVLDIAGNVAVARVETPWFVDHLNLGLFGDRWVIVNALWYAKPQPAK
;
A
#
# COMPACT_ATOMS: atom_id res chain seq x y z
N MET A 1 -28.16 -29.55 -30.98
CA MET A 1 -27.21 -30.69 -31.03
C MET A 1 -25.93 -30.21 -30.36
N ILE A 2 -25.63 -30.61 -29.13
CA ILE A 2 -24.91 -31.85 -28.80
C ILE A 2 -25.45 -32.42 -27.47
N ALA A 3 -25.47 -33.75 -27.41
CA ALA A 3 -26.16 -34.59 -26.42
C ALA A 3 -25.48 -34.66 -25.06
N ALA A 4 -26.31 -34.83 -24.03
CA ALA A 4 -25.96 -35.21 -22.67
C ALA A 4 -25.47 -36.66 -22.58
N LEU A 5 -24.52 -36.92 -21.69
CA LEU A 5 -24.23 -38.27 -21.19
C LEU A 5 -24.02 -38.18 -19.67
N LEU A 6 -25.03 -38.62 -18.91
CA LEU A 6 -24.91 -38.89 -17.48
C LEU A 6 -24.28 -40.26 -17.29
N ALA A 7 -23.14 -40.32 -16.59
CA ALA A 7 -22.60 -41.56 -16.05
C ALA A 7 -23.09 -41.72 -14.60
N ALA A 8 -23.87 -42.76 -14.36
CA ALA A 8 -24.23 -43.21 -13.01
C ALA A 8 -22.99 -43.85 -12.35
N ILE A 9 -22.59 -43.35 -11.18
CA ILE A 9 -21.55 -43.96 -10.36
C ILE A 9 -22.22 -44.74 -9.24
N VAL A 10 -21.97 -46.05 -9.27
CA VAL A 10 -22.31 -47.02 -8.25
C VAL A 10 -21.50 -46.71 -6.99
N ILE A 11 -22.17 -46.59 -5.85
CA ILE A 11 -21.54 -46.37 -4.55
C ILE A 11 -21.12 -47.74 -4.02
N ASP A 12 -19.89 -48.15 -4.30
CA ASP A 12 -19.27 -49.31 -3.65
C ASP A 12 -18.60 -48.86 -2.34
N GLY A 13 -18.84 -49.61 -1.28
CA GLY A 13 -18.43 -49.29 0.09
C GLY A 13 -16.93 -49.49 0.29
N SER A 14 -16.14 -48.45 0.00
CA SER A 14 -14.71 -48.44 0.31
C SER A 14 -14.46 -47.64 1.59
N ALA A 15 -13.78 -48.29 2.55
CA ALA A 15 -13.40 -47.70 3.83
C ALA A 15 -12.66 -46.36 3.67
N PRO A 16 -12.80 -45.41 4.61
CA PRO A 16 -12.13 -44.11 4.52
C PRO A 16 -10.60 -44.32 4.53
N PRO A 17 -9.84 -43.61 3.69
CA PRO A 17 -8.38 -43.66 3.74
C PRO A 17 -7.91 -43.14 5.10
N SER A 18 -7.04 -43.92 5.76
CA SER A 18 -6.35 -43.51 6.98
C SER A 18 -5.66 -42.17 6.75
N SER A 19 -6.15 -41.13 7.42
CA SER A 19 -5.55 -39.80 7.43
C SER A 19 -4.17 -39.89 8.06
N ILE A 20 -3.12 -39.93 7.23
CA ILE A 20 -1.76 -39.66 7.69
C ILE A 20 -1.75 -38.17 8.03
N ALA A 21 -1.80 -37.85 9.31
CA ALA A 21 -1.67 -36.48 9.78
C ALA A 21 -0.33 -35.94 9.25
N ALA A 22 -0.40 -34.92 8.39
CA ALA A 22 0.78 -34.18 7.97
C ALA A 22 1.45 -33.63 9.24
N PRO A 23 2.77 -33.73 9.40
CA PRO A 23 3.46 -33.16 10.53
C PRO A 23 3.15 -31.65 10.61
N PRO A 24 3.02 -31.08 11.81
CA PRO A 24 2.77 -29.65 11.95
C PRO A 24 3.88 -28.90 11.21
N ALA A 25 3.48 -28.08 10.23
CA ALA A 25 4.41 -27.22 9.52
C ALA A 25 5.16 -26.38 10.55
N ALA A 26 6.49 -26.49 10.58
CA ALA A 26 7.31 -25.64 11.42
C ALA A 26 6.94 -24.18 11.11
N PRO A 27 6.81 -23.31 12.12
CA PRO A 27 6.53 -21.90 11.87
C PRO A 27 7.62 -21.37 10.94
N ALA A 28 7.20 -20.89 9.77
CA ALA A 28 8.12 -20.26 8.83
C ALA A 28 8.81 -19.12 9.58
N ALA A 29 10.13 -19.21 9.74
CA ALA A 29 10.90 -18.13 10.33
C ALA A 29 10.68 -16.88 9.47
N THR A 30 10.18 -15.81 10.08
CA THR A 30 10.10 -14.50 9.42
C THR A 30 11.51 -14.12 9.01
N GLN A 31 11.82 -14.22 7.72
CA GLN A 31 13.11 -13.75 7.20
C GLN A 31 13.21 -12.24 7.46
N ALA A 32 14.34 -11.81 8.03
CA ALA A 32 14.64 -10.41 8.14
C ALA A 32 14.69 -9.80 6.72
N LEU A 33 14.12 -8.60 6.55
CA LEU A 33 14.15 -7.89 5.29
C LEU A 33 15.61 -7.54 4.92
N ASP A 34 15.94 -7.61 3.62
CA ASP A 34 17.23 -7.16 3.12
C ASP A 34 17.46 -5.67 3.46
N PRO A 35 18.49 -5.30 4.24
CA PRO A 35 18.75 -3.92 4.64
C PRO A 35 18.94 -2.96 3.46
N ALA A 36 19.50 -3.43 2.34
CA ALA A 36 19.70 -2.60 1.17
C ALA A 36 18.37 -2.26 0.49
N ALA A 37 17.52 -3.28 0.30
CA ALA A 37 16.15 -3.09 -0.21
C ALA A 37 15.32 -2.18 0.70
N VAL A 38 15.40 -2.37 2.03
CA VAL A 38 14.72 -1.50 3.01
C VAL A 38 15.14 -0.04 2.82
N LYS A 39 16.45 0.25 2.78
CA LYS A 39 16.96 1.61 2.60
C LYS A 39 16.50 2.24 1.28
N ALA A 40 16.42 1.45 0.21
CA ALA A 40 15.95 1.93 -1.09
C ALA A 40 14.46 2.30 -1.08
N VAL A 41 13.62 1.47 -0.45
CA VAL A 41 12.18 1.76 -0.25
C VAL A 41 11.98 2.98 0.65
N GLU A 42 12.74 3.08 1.74
CA GLU A 42 12.69 4.22 2.65
C GLU A 42 13.04 5.52 1.94
N ALA A 43 14.08 5.53 1.10
CA ALA A 43 14.47 6.71 0.35
C ALA A 43 13.33 7.25 -0.53
N VAL A 44 12.59 6.37 -1.21
CA VAL A 44 11.43 6.76 -2.04
C VAL A 44 10.27 7.27 -1.18
N ALA A 45 9.98 6.63 -0.06
CA ALA A 45 8.95 7.07 0.87
C ALA A 45 9.30 8.43 1.52
N TYR A 46 10.58 8.68 1.81
CA TYR A 46 11.06 9.97 2.28
C TYR A 46 10.98 11.05 1.20
N ASP A 47 11.29 10.73 -0.07
CA ASP A 47 11.06 11.66 -1.17
C ASP A 47 9.59 12.07 -1.30
N TYR A 48 8.67 11.12 -1.12
CA TYR A 48 7.24 11.40 -1.11
C TYR A 48 6.81 12.36 0.01
N VAL A 49 7.19 12.08 1.27
CA VAL A 49 6.73 12.89 2.42
C VAL A 49 7.50 14.19 2.54
N ASP A 50 8.84 14.16 2.45
CA ASP A 50 9.65 15.37 2.56
C ASP A 50 9.39 16.31 1.38
N GLY A 51 9.20 15.79 0.16
CA GLY A 51 8.84 16.63 -1.00
C GLY A 51 7.51 17.37 -0.80
N GLN A 52 6.51 16.73 -0.17
CA GLN A 52 5.25 17.40 0.19
C GLN A 52 5.46 18.47 1.25
N LEU A 53 6.28 18.19 2.27
CA LEU A 53 6.59 19.14 3.36
C LEU A 53 7.44 20.33 2.87
N GLU A 54 8.30 20.13 1.87
CA GLU A 54 9.09 21.19 1.21
C GLU A 54 8.24 22.02 0.24
N GLY A 55 7.23 21.40 -0.36
CA GLY A 55 6.55 21.92 -1.56
C GLY A 55 7.34 21.65 -2.86
N ASP A 56 8.26 20.69 -2.85
CA ASP A 56 9.03 20.29 -4.03
C ASP A 56 8.25 19.27 -4.88
N VAL A 57 7.62 19.78 -5.93
CA VAL A 57 6.81 18.98 -6.86
C VAL A 57 7.65 17.94 -7.58
N ALA A 58 8.89 18.25 -7.98
CA ALA A 58 9.72 17.33 -8.75
C ALA A 58 10.15 16.13 -7.88
N ARG A 59 10.48 16.40 -6.62
CA ARG A 59 10.78 15.37 -5.60
C ARG A 59 9.59 14.47 -5.31
N VAL A 60 8.38 15.03 -5.20
CA VAL A 60 7.17 14.21 -5.07
C VAL A 60 6.94 13.38 -6.32
N VAL A 61 6.92 13.99 -7.51
CA VAL A 61 6.58 13.28 -8.77
C VAL A 61 7.57 12.15 -9.07
N ARG A 62 8.87 12.29 -8.79
CA ARG A 62 9.84 11.20 -9.02
C ARG A 62 9.60 9.95 -8.17
N SER A 63 8.94 10.11 -7.02
CA SER A 63 8.61 9.00 -6.12
C SER A 63 7.36 8.23 -6.54
N LEU A 64 6.60 8.73 -7.53
CA LEU A 64 5.27 8.23 -7.88
C LEU A 64 5.27 7.55 -9.25
N HIS A 65 4.55 6.45 -9.35
CA HIS A 65 4.17 5.90 -10.64
C HIS A 65 3.22 6.89 -11.37
N PRO A 66 3.27 7.02 -12.71
CA PRO A 66 2.33 7.84 -13.46
C PRO A 66 0.86 7.54 -13.17
N ASP A 67 0.53 6.25 -13.01
CA ASP A 67 -0.82 5.78 -12.69
C ASP A 67 -1.09 5.65 -11.18
N LEU A 68 -0.48 6.50 -10.35
CA LEU A 68 -0.69 6.48 -8.89
C LEU A 68 -2.19 6.46 -8.55
N ALA A 69 -2.59 5.51 -7.71
CA ALA A 69 -3.89 5.52 -7.05
C ALA A 69 -3.74 5.83 -5.55
N LYS A 70 -3.95 7.08 -5.16
CA LYS A 70 -4.01 7.51 -3.76
C LYS A 70 -5.46 7.60 -3.30
N ARG A 71 -5.81 6.93 -2.21
CA ARG A 71 -7.19 6.75 -1.77
C ARG A 71 -7.33 6.91 -0.26
N ALA A 72 -8.51 7.34 0.18
CA ALA A 72 -8.89 7.42 1.58
C ALA A 72 -10.36 7.04 1.74
N VAL A 73 -10.67 6.29 2.79
CA VAL A 73 -12.06 6.03 3.19
C VAL A 73 -12.68 7.36 3.62
N ARG A 74 -13.84 7.72 3.05
CA ARG A 74 -14.53 8.94 3.47
C ARG A 74 -15.23 8.69 4.81
N SER A 75 -15.07 9.62 5.75
CA SER A 75 -15.74 9.55 7.05
C SER A 75 -17.21 9.95 7.01
N ARG A 76 -17.68 10.60 5.94
CA ARG A 76 -19.08 10.97 5.75
C ARG A 76 -19.70 10.13 4.63
N PRO A 77 -20.92 9.60 4.81
CA PRO A 77 -21.65 8.93 3.75
C PRO A 77 -21.84 9.85 2.56
N ASP A 78 -21.59 9.35 1.38
CA ASP A 78 -21.99 9.98 0.12
C ASP A 78 -23.35 9.35 -0.24
N PRO A 79 -24.41 10.14 -0.49
CA PRO A 79 -25.71 9.59 -0.87
C PRO A 79 -25.63 8.73 -2.14
N ASP A 80 -24.63 8.97 -3.00
CA ASP A 80 -24.46 8.28 -4.27
C ASP A 80 -23.37 7.18 -4.22
N GLU A 81 -22.63 7.05 -3.10
CA GLU A 81 -21.60 6.02 -2.91
C GLU A 81 -21.60 5.47 -1.47
N THR A 82 -22.27 4.32 -1.27
CA THR A 82 -22.36 3.64 0.04
C THR A 82 -21.01 3.29 0.65
N LEU A 83 -19.99 3.02 -0.18
CA LEU A 83 -18.60 2.80 0.21
C LEU A 83 -17.73 3.98 -0.23
N GLY A 84 -18.10 5.18 0.24
CA GLY A 84 -17.50 6.45 -0.16
C GLY A 84 -15.97 6.45 -0.13
N LEU A 85 -15.35 6.73 -1.28
CA LEU A 85 -13.90 6.67 -1.43
C LEU A 85 -13.35 7.96 -2.03
N ARG A 86 -12.47 8.64 -1.29
CA ARG A 86 -11.66 9.73 -1.86
C ARG A 86 -10.62 9.09 -2.77
N ARG A 87 -10.47 9.65 -3.97
CA ARG A 87 -9.54 9.22 -5.01
C ARG A 87 -8.69 10.43 -5.40
N MET A 88 -7.39 10.23 -5.54
CA MET A 88 -6.41 11.24 -5.94
C MET A 88 -5.38 10.57 -6.83
N ASN A 89 -5.09 11.19 -7.98
CA ASN A 89 -4.05 10.73 -8.90
C ASN A 89 -2.74 11.52 -8.67
N ARG A 90 -1.70 11.16 -9.42
CA ARG A 90 -0.38 11.82 -9.33
C ARG A 90 -0.45 13.32 -9.60
N ASP A 91 -1.20 13.74 -10.63
CA ASP A 91 -1.21 15.13 -11.07
C ASP A 91 -1.98 16.04 -10.09
N GLU A 92 -3.07 15.53 -9.49
CA GLU A 92 -3.76 16.19 -8.38
C GLU A 92 -2.83 16.37 -7.19
N LEU A 93 -2.09 15.31 -6.80
CA LEU A 93 -1.14 15.40 -5.70
C LEU A 93 -0.03 16.41 -6.00
N ALA A 94 0.54 16.40 -7.21
CA ALA A 94 1.52 17.39 -7.65
C ALA A 94 0.96 18.82 -7.62
N GLY A 95 -0.32 19.00 -7.96
CA GLY A 95 -1.05 20.26 -7.83
C GLY A 95 -1.11 20.75 -6.38
N LEU A 96 -1.49 19.88 -5.44
CA LEU A 96 -1.55 20.19 -4.01
C LEU A 96 -0.17 20.51 -3.43
N THR A 97 0.88 19.78 -3.82
CA THR A 97 2.26 20.08 -3.43
C THR A 97 2.68 21.47 -3.92
N ARG A 98 2.37 21.82 -5.17
CA ARG A 98 2.68 23.15 -5.74
C ARG A 98 1.97 24.28 -4.98
N GLN A 99 0.75 24.03 -4.52
CA GLN A 99 -0.03 24.97 -3.69
C GLN A 99 0.49 25.04 -2.24
N GLY A 100 1.41 24.17 -1.84
CA GLY A 100 1.95 24.11 -0.49
C GLY A 100 0.96 23.54 0.53
N ALA A 101 0.03 22.67 0.12
CA ALA A 101 -1.03 22.15 0.99
C ALA A 101 -0.52 21.52 2.30
N LEU A 102 0.68 20.93 2.28
CA LEU A 102 1.35 20.36 3.46
C LEU A 102 2.69 21.05 3.78
N LYS A 103 2.99 22.17 3.12
CA LYS A 103 4.30 22.82 3.27
C LYS A 103 4.49 23.25 4.72
N THR A 104 5.56 22.75 5.33
CA THR A 104 5.83 22.92 6.76
C THR A 104 7.28 23.38 6.94
N PRO A 105 7.58 24.38 7.78
CA PRO A 105 8.96 24.78 8.07
C PRO A 105 9.81 23.59 8.56
N ARG A 106 11.07 23.51 8.13
CA ARG A 106 11.93 22.33 8.28
C ARG A 106 12.11 21.91 9.74
N GLU A 107 12.15 22.89 10.63
CA GLU A 107 12.29 22.75 12.07
C GLU A 107 11.04 22.17 12.76
N GLN A 108 9.89 22.16 12.08
CA GLN A 108 8.63 21.60 12.59
C GLN A 108 8.33 20.21 12.01
N TRP A 109 9.26 19.64 11.23
CA TRP A 109 9.03 18.34 10.60
C TRP A 109 9.02 17.21 11.63
N ASP A 110 7.86 16.59 11.76
CA ASP A 110 7.68 15.33 12.45
C ASP A 110 7.15 14.31 11.45
N ARG A 111 7.97 13.31 11.14
CA ARG A 111 7.61 12.23 10.22
C ARG A 111 8.48 11.01 10.41
N SER A 112 7.91 9.85 10.14
CA SER A 112 8.62 8.57 10.13
C SER A 112 8.21 7.72 8.93
N VAL A 113 9.14 6.89 8.48
CA VAL A 113 8.93 5.84 7.48
C VAL A 113 9.29 4.51 8.12
N ARG A 114 8.50 3.47 7.83
CA ARG A 114 8.81 2.08 8.20
C ARG A 114 8.44 1.14 7.07
N VAL A 115 9.38 0.33 6.61
CA VAL A 115 9.08 -0.77 5.69
C VAL A 115 8.42 -1.90 6.47
N LEU A 116 7.26 -2.35 6.00
CA LEU A 116 6.46 -3.39 6.64
C LEU A 116 6.70 -4.76 6.02
N ASP A 117 6.92 -4.80 4.70
CA ASP A 117 7.16 -6.03 3.95
C ASP A 117 7.88 -5.73 2.63
N ILE A 118 8.65 -6.71 2.15
CA ILE A 118 9.25 -6.74 0.80
C ILE A 118 9.10 -8.17 0.27
N ALA A 119 8.38 -8.33 -0.84
CA ALA A 119 8.18 -9.59 -1.52
C ALA A 119 8.66 -9.48 -2.98
N GLY A 120 9.90 -9.88 -3.24
CA GLY A 120 10.49 -9.76 -4.58
C GLY A 120 10.58 -8.31 -5.04
N ASN A 121 9.81 -7.95 -6.07
CA ASN A 121 9.79 -6.61 -6.67
C ASN A 121 8.65 -5.71 -6.15
N VAL A 122 7.97 -6.09 -5.07
CA VAL A 122 6.95 -5.26 -4.41
C VAL A 122 7.29 -5.02 -2.94
N ALA A 123 6.88 -3.87 -2.41
CA ALA A 123 7.09 -3.52 -1.01
C ALA A 123 5.88 -2.79 -0.43
N VAL A 124 5.72 -2.87 0.88
CA VAL A 124 4.74 -2.09 1.64
C VAL A 124 5.48 -1.25 2.66
N ALA A 125 5.21 0.05 2.68
CA ALA A 125 5.79 0.97 3.66
C ALA A 125 4.70 1.80 4.34
N ARG A 126 4.93 2.15 5.60
CA ARG A 126 4.09 3.07 6.36
C ARG A 126 4.81 4.40 6.49
N VAL A 127 4.15 5.47 6.10
CA VAL A 127 4.57 6.85 6.35
C VAL A 127 3.63 7.46 7.37
N GLU A 128 4.18 8.20 8.32
CA GLU A 128 3.39 8.86 9.35
C GLU A 128 3.87 10.28 9.57
N THR A 129 2.92 11.20 9.72
CA THR A 129 3.08 12.59 10.14
C THR A 129 2.13 12.86 11.32
N PRO A 130 2.15 14.03 11.98
CA PRO A 130 1.17 14.39 13.00
C PRO A 130 -0.29 14.34 12.51
N TRP A 131 -0.52 14.48 11.20
CA TRP A 131 -1.86 14.60 10.63
C TRP A 131 -2.31 13.38 9.83
N PHE A 132 -1.39 12.56 9.32
CA PHE A 132 -1.71 11.45 8.42
C PHE A 132 -0.91 10.18 8.72
N VAL A 133 -1.52 9.05 8.37
CA VAL A 133 -0.83 7.77 8.19
C VAL A 133 -1.11 7.30 6.76
N ASP A 134 -0.06 7.12 5.96
CA ASP A 134 -0.14 6.56 4.61
C ASP A 134 0.45 5.13 4.62
N HIS A 135 -0.28 4.18 4.05
CA HIS A 135 0.23 2.87 3.69
C HIS A 135 0.51 2.87 2.19
N LEU A 136 1.79 2.78 1.83
CA LEU A 136 2.29 2.83 0.47
C LEU A 136 2.52 1.42 -0.04
N ASN A 137 2.06 1.15 -1.25
CA ASN A 137 2.48 -0.01 -2.03
C ASN A 137 3.44 0.47 -3.10
N LEU A 138 4.65 -0.08 -3.11
CA LEU A 138 5.71 0.26 -4.04
C LEU A 138 6.01 -0.93 -4.96
N GLY A 139 6.46 -0.61 -6.18
CA GLY A 139 6.98 -1.58 -7.14
C GLY A 139 8.38 -1.19 -7.59
N LEU A 140 9.24 -2.19 -7.82
CA LEU A 140 10.57 -2.05 -8.40
C LEU A 140 10.49 -2.19 -9.92
N PHE A 141 10.80 -1.12 -10.65
CA PHE A 141 10.84 -1.06 -12.11
C PHE A 141 12.28 -0.87 -12.56
N GLY A 142 12.94 -1.95 -12.97
CA GLY A 142 14.38 -1.97 -13.20
C GLY A 142 15.13 -1.85 -11.88
N ASP A 143 15.87 -0.76 -11.70
CA ASP A 143 16.63 -0.44 -10.50
C ASP A 143 15.92 0.58 -9.59
N ARG A 144 14.69 0.99 -9.94
CA ARG A 144 13.98 2.08 -9.27
C ARG A 144 12.68 1.64 -8.62
N TRP A 145 12.58 1.88 -7.32
CA TRP A 145 11.32 1.81 -6.57
C TRP A 145 10.45 3.04 -6.86
N VAL A 146 9.15 2.84 -7.02
CA VAL A 146 8.14 3.92 -7.10
C VAL A 146 6.87 3.52 -6.37
N ILE A 147 6.15 4.51 -5.84
CA ILE A 147 4.85 4.33 -5.18
C ILE A 147 3.77 4.17 -6.24
N VAL A 148 3.08 3.03 -6.20
CA VAL A 148 2.00 2.69 -7.14
C VAL A 148 0.62 2.95 -6.51
N ASN A 149 0.45 2.63 -5.23
CA ASN A 149 -0.78 2.91 -4.49
C ASN A 149 -0.47 3.53 -3.13
N ALA A 150 -1.41 4.33 -2.63
CA ALA A 150 -1.37 4.85 -1.26
C ALA A 150 -2.76 4.84 -0.65
N LEU A 151 -2.96 4.10 0.44
CA LEU A 151 -4.17 4.19 1.26
C LEU A 151 -3.86 4.98 2.53
N TRP A 152 -4.57 6.09 2.76
CA TRP A 152 -4.23 7.00 3.85
C TRP A 152 -5.40 7.28 4.78
N TYR A 153 -5.04 7.62 6.02
CA TYR A 153 -5.93 7.95 7.13
C TYR A 153 -5.55 9.32 7.69
N ALA A 154 -6.54 10.21 7.81
CA ALA A 154 -6.39 11.46 8.54
C ALA A 154 -6.52 11.21 10.04
N LYS A 155 -5.50 11.59 10.81
CA LYS A 155 -5.56 11.57 12.27
C LYS A 155 -6.55 12.62 12.77
N PRO A 156 -7.33 12.32 13.83
CA PRO A 156 -8.20 13.31 14.45
C PRO A 156 -7.39 14.53 14.86
N GLN A 157 -7.82 15.72 14.45
CA GLN A 157 -7.30 16.96 15.00
C GLN A 157 -8.07 17.29 16.28
N PRO A 158 -7.40 17.83 17.31
CA PRO A 158 -8.12 18.42 18.45
C PRO A 158 -9.15 19.41 17.91
N ALA A 159 -10.35 19.41 18.49
CA ALA A 159 -11.31 20.47 18.20
C ALA A 159 -10.64 21.82 18.54
N LYS A 160 -10.74 22.76 17.60
CA LYS A 160 -10.32 24.15 17.84
C LYS A 160 -11.19 24.80 18.91
#